data_AF-A0ABD0SVK6-F1
#
_entry.id   AF-A0ABD0SVK6-F1
#
_cell.length_a   1.000
_cell.length_b   1.000
_cell.length_c   1.000
_cell.angle_alpha   90.00
_cell.angle_beta   90.00
_cell.angle_gamma   90.00
#
_symmetry.space_group_name_H-M   'P 1'
#
loop_
_entity.id
_entity.type
_entity.pdbx_description
1 polymer ?
#
loop_
_entity_poly.entity_id
_entity_poly.type
_entity_poly.pdbx_seq_one_letter_code
_entity_poly.pdbx_strand_id
1 'polypeptide(L)'
;MISKKLVDSNAKFIFDFIQNHPEHNEAIRRFCESLLSNPTKSICKEDALCLYVNNDLTKQQYNGIRFAVNEIAPDLLPSYYQVQLAKQDCYPPSESITVSEVQVKIRLQDILDLTVSRILKMTSINTEESYKYILILKWGCDGASSQATYKQSFSDSSFDDSSVFIYCRPILFRFEKENERLTKECYNDIIGQINTLVPLKNWQ
;
A
#
# COMPACT_ATOMS: atom_id res chain seq x y z
N MET A 1 36.07 -6.44 23.19
CA MET A 1 36.17 -4.96 23.05
C MET A 1 35.56 -4.42 21.74
N ILE A 2 35.26 -5.25 20.73
CA ILE A 2 34.69 -4.80 19.45
C ILE A 2 33.16 -4.56 19.54
N SER A 3 32.43 -5.30 20.39
CA SER A 3 30.96 -5.19 20.46
C SER A 3 30.43 -3.91 21.10
N LYS A 4 31.16 -3.29 22.04
CA LYS A 4 30.69 -2.08 22.74
C LYS A 4 30.69 -0.85 21.83
N LYS A 5 31.70 -0.71 20.95
CA LYS A 5 31.79 0.38 19.96
C LYS A 5 30.72 0.29 18.86
N LEU A 6 30.27 -0.91 18.50
CA LEU A 6 29.25 -1.10 17.48
C LEU A 6 27.85 -0.74 17.99
N VAL A 7 27.55 -1.07 19.25
CA VAL A 7 26.29 -0.73 19.92
C VAL A 7 26.13 0.78 20.06
N ASP A 8 27.20 1.50 20.42
CA ASP A 8 27.20 2.97 20.49
C ASP A 8 26.97 3.63 19.11
N SER A 9 27.45 2.99 18.03
CA SER A 9 27.26 3.49 16.66
C SER A 9 25.82 3.33 16.16
N ASN A 10 25.15 2.24 16.54
CA ASN A 10 23.78 1.94 16.10
C ASN A 10 22.73 2.73 16.90
N ALA A 11 22.94 2.89 18.21
CA ALA A 11 22.12 3.77 19.04
C ALA A 11 22.19 5.22 18.55
N LYS A 12 23.38 5.66 18.13
CA LYS A 12 23.58 6.97 17.52
C LYS A 12 22.84 7.13 16.20
N PHE A 13 22.84 6.11 15.33
CA PHE A 13 22.07 6.15 14.08
C PHE A 13 20.56 6.28 14.32
N ILE A 14 20.00 5.53 15.27
CA ILE A 14 18.57 5.63 15.62
C ILE A 14 18.26 7.02 16.18
N PHE A 15 19.14 7.55 17.03
CA PHE A 15 18.98 8.88 17.61
C PHE A 15 19.09 9.99 16.55
N ASP A 16 20.06 9.90 15.64
CA ASP A 16 20.25 10.84 14.53
C ASP A 16 19.07 10.76 13.54
N PHE A 17 18.53 9.56 13.27
CA PHE A 17 17.34 9.40 12.42
C PHE A 17 16.10 10.04 13.06
N ILE A 18 15.87 9.83 14.36
CA ILE A 18 14.76 10.43 15.12
C ILE A 18 14.89 11.95 15.20
N GLN A 19 16.10 12.49 15.40
CA GLN A 19 16.33 13.94 15.43
C GLN A 19 16.08 14.62 14.07
N ASN A 20 16.42 13.95 12.97
CA ASN A 20 16.29 14.50 11.63
C ASN A 20 14.88 14.32 11.03
N HIS A 21 14.02 13.51 11.66
CA HIS A 21 12.67 13.20 11.20
C HIS A 21 11.59 13.40 12.29
N PRO A 22 11.46 14.62 12.84
CA PRO A 22 10.57 14.90 13.96
C PRO A 22 9.09 14.61 13.70
N GLU A 23 8.67 14.62 12.44
CA GLU A 23 7.33 14.25 11.95
C GLU A 23 6.96 12.79 12.26
N HIS A 24 7.95 11.90 12.40
CA HIS A 24 7.75 10.48 12.69
C HIS A 24 7.90 10.15 14.18
N ASN A 25 8.26 11.12 15.03
CA ASN A 25 8.58 10.91 16.45
C ASN A 25 7.43 10.28 17.25
N GLU A 26 6.18 10.68 16.99
CA GLU A 26 5.06 10.14 17.75
C GLU A 26 4.71 8.70 17.33
N ALA A 27 4.85 8.37 16.04
CA ALA A 27 4.67 7.01 15.54
C ALA A 27 5.78 6.08 16.06
N ILE A 28 7.04 6.54 16.03
CA ILE A 28 8.19 5.82 16.56
C ILE A 28 8.07 5.64 18.08
N ARG A 29 7.63 6.67 18.82
CA ARG A 29 7.43 6.59 20.27
C ARG A 29 6.35 5.57 20.64
N ARG A 30 5.18 5.62 19.99
CA ARG A 30 4.08 4.66 20.22
C ARG A 30 4.50 3.23 19.90
N PHE A 31 5.27 3.04 18.84
CA PHE A 31 5.85 1.76 18.49
C PHE A 31 6.77 1.23 19.60
N CYS A 32 7.74 2.03 20.05
CA CYS A 32 8.64 1.69 21.15
C CYS A 32 7.90 1.41 22.48
N GLU A 33 6.87 2.19 22.81
CA GLU A 33 6.04 1.99 24.02
C GLU A 33 5.23 0.68 23.95
N SER A 34 4.74 0.31 22.76
CA SER A 34 4.06 -0.98 22.54
C SER A 34 5.00 -2.17 22.70
N LEU A 35 6.27 -2.01 22.30
CA LEU A 35 7.32 -3.02 22.46
C LEU A 35 7.70 -3.25 23.92
N LEU A 36 7.73 -2.18 24.72
CA LEU A 36 8.06 -2.25 26.15
C LEU A 36 6.94 -2.87 27.00
N SER A 37 5.69 -2.78 26.54
CA SER A 37 4.52 -3.27 27.28
C SER A 37 4.19 -4.76 27.05
N ASN A 38 4.72 -5.40 26.01
CA ASN A 38 4.60 -6.84 25.75
C ASN A 38 5.90 -7.42 25.18
N PRO A 39 6.88 -7.80 26.03
CA PRO A 39 8.24 -8.16 25.61
C PRO A 39 8.36 -9.47 24.80
N THR A 40 7.26 -10.22 24.59
CA THR A 40 7.26 -11.54 23.95
C THR A 40 6.51 -11.61 22.62
N LYS A 41 5.91 -10.51 22.14
CA LYS A 41 5.15 -10.55 20.89
C LYS A 41 6.00 -10.05 19.73
N SER A 42 6.52 -10.99 18.94
CA SER A 42 7.04 -10.70 17.60
C SER A 42 5.99 -9.91 16.81
N ILE A 43 6.43 -8.85 16.13
CA ILE A 43 5.55 -7.99 15.34
C ILE A 43 5.02 -8.82 14.16
N CYS A 44 3.70 -8.79 13.94
CA CYS A 44 3.13 -9.53 12.83
C CYS A 44 3.48 -8.88 11.48
N LYS A 45 3.28 -9.62 10.39
CA LYS A 45 3.63 -9.15 9.04
C LYS A 45 2.87 -7.89 8.62
N GLU A 46 1.63 -7.71 9.12
CA GLU A 46 0.78 -6.55 8.84
C GLU A 46 1.31 -5.28 9.51
N ASP A 47 1.68 -5.37 10.79
CA ASP A 47 2.26 -4.25 11.54
C ASP A 47 3.63 -3.85 10.97
N ALA A 48 4.43 -4.83 10.55
CA ALA A 48 5.70 -4.57 9.88
C ALA A 48 5.50 -3.93 8.48
N LEU A 49 4.46 -4.31 7.75
CA LEU A 49 4.10 -3.64 6.50
C LEU A 49 3.65 -2.19 6.74
N CYS A 50 2.89 -1.95 7.82
CA CYS A 50 2.49 -0.60 8.24
C CYS A 50 3.72 0.28 8.52
N LEU A 51 4.69 -0.24 9.29
CA LEU A 51 5.97 0.42 9.53
C LEU A 51 6.72 0.68 8.23
N TYR A 52 6.77 -0.29 7.32
CA TYR A 52 7.45 -0.18 6.03
C TYR A 52 6.88 0.95 5.16
N VAL A 53 5.54 1.00 5.02
CA VAL A 53 4.85 1.95 4.13
C VAL A 53 4.80 3.35 4.73
N ASN A 54 4.45 3.50 6.02
CA ASN A 54 4.26 4.81 6.64
C ASN A 54 5.56 5.61 6.82
N ASN A 55 6.71 4.95 6.70
CA ASN A 55 8.04 5.58 6.80
C ASN A 55 8.79 5.54 5.46
N ASP A 56 8.09 5.27 4.34
CA ASP A 56 8.66 5.23 2.98
C ASP A 56 9.96 4.43 2.88
N LEU A 57 10.04 3.31 3.62
CA LEU A 57 11.26 2.53 3.69
C LEU A 57 11.51 1.81 2.37
N THR A 58 12.76 1.83 1.93
CA THR A 58 13.26 0.89 0.93
C THR A 58 13.47 -0.49 1.55
N LYS A 59 13.49 -1.53 0.72
CA LYS A 59 13.85 -2.90 1.15
C LYS A 59 15.20 -2.93 1.89
N GLN A 60 16.19 -2.16 1.43
CA GLN A 60 17.50 -2.10 2.05
C GLN A 60 17.45 -1.45 3.44
N GLN A 61 16.76 -0.32 3.57
CA GLN A 61 16.57 0.35 4.87
C GLN A 61 15.85 -0.55 5.87
N TYR A 62 14.75 -1.19 5.46
CA TYR A 62 14.03 -2.14 6.31
C TYR A 62 14.93 -3.29 6.79
N ASN A 63 15.72 -3.89 5.87
CA ASN A 63 16.66 -4.95 6.24
C ASN A 63 17.77 -4.45 7.17
N GLY A 64 18.25 -3.23 6.99
CA GLY A 64 19.22 -2.59 7.89
C GLY A 64 18.66 -2.39 9.29
N ILE A 65 17.44 -1.86 9.41
CA ILE A 65 16.73 -1.69 10.69
C ILE A 65 16.54 -3.05 11.35
N ARG A 66 16.02 -4.05 10.62
CA ARG A 66 15.84 -5.41 11.13
C ARG A 66 17.14 -6.03 11.63
N PHE A 67 18.23 -5.86 10.88
CA PHE A 67 19.55 -6.35 11.29
C PHE A 67 19.99 -5.72 12.61
N ALA A 68 19.89 -4.39 12.73
CA ALA A 68 20.25 -3.69 13.96
C ALA A 68 19.36 -4.07 15.16
N VAL A 69 18.05 -4.25 14.94
CA VAL A 69 17.09 -4.66 15.97
C VAL A 69 17.33 -6.09 16.42
N ASN A 70 17.64 -7.01 15.50
CA ASN A 70 17.87 -8.42 15.83
C ASN A 70 19.06 -8.64 16.77
N GLU A 71 20.05 -7.74 16.80
CA GLU A 71 21.16 -7.79 17.77
C GLU A 71 20.71 -7.52 19.21
N ILE A 72 19.58 -6.82 19.40
CA ILE A 72 19.04 -6.41 20.70
C ILE A 72 17.83 -7.27 21.10
N ALA A 73 16.93 -7.50 20.15
CA ALA A 73 15.69 -8.24 20.31
C ALA A 73 15.54 -9.21 19.12
N PRO A 74 16.09 -10.43 19.24
CA PRO A 74 15.99 -11.44 18.20
C PRO A 74 14.53 -11.71 17.80
N ASP A 75 14.29 -11.83 16.50
CA ASP A 75 12.99 -12.17 15.92
C ASP A 75 11.84 -11.21 16.23
N LEU A 76 12.16 -9.99 16.71
CA LEU A 76 11.14 -8.98 16.95
C LEU A 76 10.51 -8.47 15.65
N LEU A 77 11.35 -8.16 14.65
CA LEU A 77 10.91 -7.72 13.33
C LEU A 77 10.89 -8.89 12.34
N PRO A 78 9.76 -9.10 11.64
CA PRO A 78 9.65 -10.19 10.69
C PRO A 78 10.54 -9.94 9.47
N SER A 79 10.92 -11.01 8.77
CA SER A 79 11.75 -10.88 7.57
C SER A 79 11.04 -10.09 6.46
N TYR A 80 11.80 -9.55 5.51
CA TYR A 80 11.18 -8.86 4.36
C TYR A 80 10.26 -9.79 3.56
N TYR A 81 10.51 -11.11 3.57
CA TYR A 81 9.61 -12.08 2.94
C TYR A 81 8.20 -12.05 3.56
N GLN A 82 8.11 -11.94 4.89
CA GLN A 82 6.82 -11.80 5.58
C GLN A 82 6.13 -10.49 5.21
N VAL A 83 6.88 -9.38 5.12
CA VAL A 83 6.35 -8.10 4.63
C VAL A 83 5.84 -8.22 3.18
N GLN A 84 6.53 -8.99 2.34
CA GLN A 84 6.09 -9.27 0.97
C GLN A 84 4.80 -10.09 0.93
N LEU A 85 4.64 -11.09 1.80
CA LEU A 85 3.38 -11.82 1.93
C LEU A 85 2.25 -10.87 2.35
N ALA A 86 2.49 -10.00 3.33
CA ALA A 86 1.52 -8.98 3.73
C ALA A 86 1.17 -8.04 2.56
N LYS A 87 2.12 -7.65 1.71
CA LYS A 87 1.84 -6.89 0.47
C LYS A 87 0.94 -7.66 -0.48
N GLN A 88 1.21 -8.95 -0.68
CA GLN A 88 0.41 -9.80 -1.56
C GLN A 88 -1.02 -9.96 -1.08
N ASP A 89 -1.24 -10.05 0.24
CA ASP A 89 -2.59 -10.05 0.83
C ASP A 89 -3.36 -8.75 0.58
N CYS A 90 -2.65 -7.68 0.17
CA CYS A 90 -3.22 -6.38 -0.16
C CYS A 90 -3.52 -6.18 -1.65
N TYR A 91 -3.11 -7.11 -2.52
CA TYR A 91 -3.27 -6.97 -3.97
C TYR A 91 -4.54 -7.65 -4.45
N PRO A 92 -5.22 -7.09 -5.46
CA PRO A 92 -6.32 -7.78 -6.11
C PRO A 92 -5.78 -8.99 -6.91
N PRO A 93 -6.64 -9.94 -7.28
CA PRO A 93 -6.24 -11.13 -8.04
C PRO A 93 -5.52 -10.74 -9.33
N SER A 94 -4.46 -11.45 -9.71
CA SER A 94 -3.64 -11.11 -10.88
C SER A 94 -4.46 -11.04 -12.17
N GLU A 95 -5.47 -11.90 -12.31
CA GLU A 95 -6.41 -11.95 -13.43
C GLU A 95 -7.35 -10.73 -13.51
N SER A 96 -7.45 -9.95 -12.43
CA SER A 96 -8.23 -8.71 -12.40
C SER A 96 -7.42 -7.49 -12.86
N ILE A 97 -6.10 -7.62 -12.98
CA ILE A 97 -5.18 -6.55 -13.33
C ILE A 97 -4.78 -6.70 -14.79
N THR A 98 -5.11 -5.70 -15.60
CA THR A 98 -4.65 -5.58 -16.99
C THR A 98 -3.58 -4.50 -17.06
N VAL A 99 -2.37 -4.88 -17.49
CA VAL A 99 -1.25 -3.98 -17.68
C VAL A 99 -0.91 -3.92 -19.16
N SER A 100 -0.81 -2.71 -19.71
CA SER A 100 -0.22 -2.45 -21.02
C SER A 100 0.87 -1.38 -20.90
N GLU A 101 1.53 -1.06 -22.01
CA GLU A 101 2.50 0.04 -22.07
C GLU A 101 1.91 1.40 -21.71
N VAL A 102 0.62 1.62 -21.96
CA VAL A 102 -0.05 2.93 -21.78
C VAL A 102 -0.92 3.01 -20.54
N GLN A 103 -1.39 1.88 -20.00
CA GLN A 103 -2.32 1.90 -18.88
C GLN A 103 -2.28 0.67 -18.00
N VAL A 104 -2.73 0.85 -16.77
CA VAL A 104 -3.07 -0.23 -15.84
C VAL A 104 -4.54 -0.10 -15.46
N LYS A 105 -5.30 -1.18 -15.64
CA LYS A 105 -6.72 -1.28 -15.28
C LYS A 105 -6.92 -2.40 -14.28
N ILE A 106 -7.76 -2.18 -13.28
CA ILE A 106 -8.21 -3.16 -12.32
C ILE A 106 -9.73 -3.27 -12.42
N ARG A 107 -10.27 -4.49 -12.46
CA ARG A 107 -11.72 -4.71 -12.47
C ARG A 107 -12.36 -4.13 -11.20
N LEU A 108 -13.43 -3.35 -11.36
CA LEU A 108 -14.08 -2.65 -10.25
C LEU A 108 -14.63 -3.61 -9.18
N GLN A 109 -15.22 -4.75 -9.59
CA GLN A 109 -15.75 -5.74 -8.65
C GLN A 109 -14.66 -6.25 -7.70
N ASP A 110 -13.52 -6.69 -8.22
CA ASP A 110 -12.45 -7.31 -7.42
C ASP A 110 -11.82 -6.32 -6.42
N ILE A 111 -11.65 -5.05 -6.79
CA ILE A 111 -11.11 -4.05 -5.86
C ILE A 111 -12.09 -3.70 -4.75
N LEU A 112 -13.40 -3.69 -5.05
CA LEU A 112 -14.44 -3.47 -4.05
C LEU A 112 -14.55 -4.66 -3.10
N ASP A 113 -14.54 -5.88 -3.62
CA ASP A 113 -14.59 -7.11 -2.82
C ASP A 113 -13.37 -7.24 -1.90
N LEU A 114 -12.18 -6.91 -2.41
CA LEU A 114 -10.95 -6.84 -1.60
C LEU A 114 -11.07 -5.77 -0.51
N THR A 115 -11.56 -4.58 -0.85
CA THR A 115 -11.73 -3.48 0.12
C THR A 115 -12.69 -3.85 1.24
N VAL A 116 -13.86 -4.42 0.90
CA VAL A 116 -14.84 -4.91 1.88
C VAL A 116 -14.23 -5.99 2.76
N SER A 117 -13.59 -7.00 2.16
CA SER A 117 -12.97 -8.11 2.88
C SER A 117 -11.96 -7.62 3.91
N ARG A 118 -11.20 -6.57 3.59
CA ARG A 118 -10.22 -5.99 4.50
C ARG A 118 -10.84 -5.14 5.60
N ILE A 119 -11.88 -4.36 5.30
CA ILE A 119 -12.62 -3.61 6.32
C ILE A 119 -13.25 -4.59 7.33
N LEU A 120 -13.86 -5.68 6.85
CA LEU A 120 -14.47 -6.70 7.72
C LEU A 120 -13.43 -7.37 8.62
N LYS A 121 -12.27 -7.76 8.08
CA LYS A 121 -11.16 -8.32 8.87
C LYS A 121 -10.66 -7.36 9.96
N MET A 122 -10.64 -6.05 9.69
CA MET A 122 -10.16 -5.03 10.63
C MET A 122 -11.18 -4.70 11.74
N THR A 123 -12.46 -4.74 11.40
CA THR A 123 -13.53 -4.24 12.29
C THR A 123 -14.05 -5.27 13.28
N SER A 124 -13.60 -6.54 13.18
CA SER A 124 -14.05 -7.65 14.03
C SER A 124 -15.57 -7.78 14.12
N ILE A 125 -16.29 -7.32 13.08
CA ILE A 125 -17.75 -7.42 13.00
C ILE A 125 -18.09 -8.91 12.94
N ASN A 126 -18.91 -9.39 13.87
CA ASN A 126 -19.38 -10.76 13.83
C ASN A 126 -20.28 -10.94 12.59
N THR A 127 -19.76 -11.66 11.60
CA THR A 127 -20.47 -11.97 10.34
C THR A 127 -21.39 -13.18 10.48
N GLU A 128 -21.45 -13.83 11.65
CA GLU A 128 -22.36 -14.96 11.92
C GLU A 128 -23.84 -14.54 11.91
N GLU A 129 -24.14 -13.27 12.15
CA GLU A 129 -25.49 -12.73 12.00
C GLU A 129 -25.72 -12.32 10.54
N SER A 130 -26.81 -12.84 9.95
CA SER A 130 -27.19 -12.65 8.53
C SER A 130 -27.67 -11.21 8.22
N TYR A 131 -26.90 -10.20 8.58
CA TYR A 131 -27.18 -8.81 8.25
C TYR A 131 -26.69 -8.46 6.86
N LYS A 132 -27.52 -7.69 6.16
CA LYS A 132 -27.14 -7.05 4.90
C LYS A 132 -26.45 -5.73 5.22
N TYR A 133 -25.16 -5.65 4.94
CA TYR A 133 -24.39 -4.42 5.03
C TYR A 133 -24.44 -3.64 3.72
N ILE A 134 -24.40 -2.30 3.81
CA ILE A 134 -24.35 -1.40 2.66
C ILE A 134 -23.04 -0.61 2.75
N LEU A 135 -22.17 -0.81 1.76
CA LEU A 135 -20.97 0.00 1.59
C LEU A 135 -21.31 1.23 0.74
N ILE A 136 -21.14 2.42 1.30
CA ILE A 136 -21.31 3.69 0.59
C ILE A 136 -19.93 4.25 0.26
N LEU A 137 -19.66 4.49 -1.02
CA LEU A 137 -18.36 4.96 -1.52
C LEU A 137 -18.49 6.22 -2.36
N LYS A 138 -17.37 6.96 -2.46
CA LYS A 138 -17.16 8.02 -3.44
C LYS A 138 -16.08 7.57 -4.42
N TRP A 139 -16.23 7.89 -5.70
CA TRP A 139 -15.21 7.68 -6.73
C TRP A 139 -15.01 8.98 -7.52
N GLY A 140 -13.90 9.04 -8.26
CA GLY A 140 -13.52 10.17 -9.10
C GLY A 140 -12.18 9.92 -9.78
N CYS A 141 -11.82 10.82 -10.69
CA CYS A 141 -10.58 10.79 -11.45
C CYS A 141 -9.99 12.19 -11.56
N ASP A 142 -8.69 12.26 -11.81
CA ASP A 142 -7.95 13.51 -12.00
C ASP A 142 -6.79 13.31 -12.98
N GLY A 143 -6.38 14.39 -13.64
CA GLY A 143 -5.24 14.46 -14.54
C GLY A 143 -4.07 15.22 -13.92
N ALA A 144 -2.86 14.69 -14.03
CA ALA A 144 -1.63 15.38 -13.62
C ALA A 144 -0.62 15.43 -14.78
N SER A 145 -0.13 16.64 -15.09
CA SER A 145 0.94 16.86 -16.07
C SER A 145 2.30 17.03 -15.40
N SER A 146 3.34 17.24 -16.21
CA SER A 146 4.72 17.50 -15.76
C SER A 146 5.35 16.33 -14.99
N GLN A 147 5.01 15.11 -15.39
CA GLN A 147 5.66 13.91 -14.89
C GLN A 147 7.08 13.78 -15.46
N ALA A 148 7.97 13.13 -14.71
CA ALA A 148 9.31 12.82 -15.20
C ALA A 148 9.22 11.84 -16.37
N THR A 149 9.71 12.25 -17.54
CA THR A 149 9.68 11.41 -18.75
C THR A 149 10.83 10.42 -18.73
N TYR A 150 10.54 9.13 -18.90
CA TYR A 150 11.52 8.05 -18.94
C TYR A 150 12.01 7.74 -20.36
N LYS A 151 11.58 8.51 -21.37
CA LYS A 151 11.92 8.31 -22.80
C LYS A 151 11.58 6.90 -23.29
N GLN A 152 10.56 6.29 -22.70
CA GLN A 152 10.07 5.00 -23.14
C GLN A 152 9.44 5.14 -24.52
N SER A 153 9.76 4.22 -25.43
CA SER A 153 9.10 4.15 -26.72
C SER A 153 7.73 3.52 -26.57
N PHE A 154 6.69 4.22 -27.02
CA PHE A 154 5.33 3.70 -27.14
C PHE A 154 5.09 3.14 -28.54
N SER A 155 4.24 2.12 -28.66
CA SER A 155 3.84 1.60 -29.98
C SER A 155 3.02 2.60 -30.78
N ASP A 156 2.25 3.44 -30.10
CA ASP A 156 1.46 4.54 -30.66
C ASP A 156 2.05 5.89 -30.22
N SER A 157 2.41 6.72 -31.20
CA SER A 157 3.04 8.02 -30.99
C SER A 157 2.11 9.10 -30.42
N SER A 158 0.83 8.80 -30.24
CA SER A 158 -0.13 9.68 -29.57
C SER A 158 -0.02 9.66 -28.04
N PHE A 159 0.73 8.69 -27.48
CA PHE A 159 0.98 8.58 -26.05
C PHE A 159 2.36 9.12 -25.66
N ASP A 160 2.41 9.71 -24.47
CA ASP A 160 3.65 10.13 -23.82
C ASP A 160 3.57 9.90 -22.31
N ASP A 161 4.73 9.79 -21.65
CA ASP A 161 4.83 9.62 -20.19
C ASP A 161 4.92 10.96 -19.43
N SER A 162 4.62 12.09 -20.09
CA SER A 162 4.68 13.42 -19.49
C SER A 162 3.44 13.77 -18.67
N SER A 163 2.33 13.08 -18.94
CA SER A 163 1.04 13.28 -18.29
C SER A 163 0.40 11.95 -17.90
N VAL A 164 -0.31 11.96 -16.78
CA VAL A 164 -0.99 10.78 -16.23
C VAL A 164 -2.43 11.12 -15.86
N PHE A 165 -3.33 10.17 -16.08
CA PHE A 165 -4.74 10.23 -15.68
C PHE A 165 -5.03 9.09 -14.70
N ILE A 166 -5.58 9.40 -13.52
CA ILE A 166 -5.64 8.48 -12.38
C ILE A 166 -7.01 8.53 -11.70
N TYR A 167 -7.47 7.38 -11.21
CA TYR A 167 -8.63 7.28 -10.31
C TYR A 167 -8.26 7.28 -8.82
N CYS A 168 -9.08 7.93 -7.99
CA CYS A 168 -8.96 7.84 -6.53
C CYS A 168 -9.20 6.40 -6.07
N ARG A 169 -8.18 5.77 -5.44
CA ARG A 169 -7.96 4.31 -5.36
C ARG A 169 -7.75 3.75 -6.78
N PRO A 170 -6.53 3.37 -7.18
CA PRO A 170 -6.20 3.19 -8.58
C PRO A 170 -6.99 2.03 -9.21
N ILE A 171 -8.10 2.37 -9.85
CA ILE A 171 -8.90 1.48 -10.71
C ILE A 171 -8.36 1.56 -12.14
N LEU A 172 -8.00 2.77 -12.58
CA LEU A 172 -7.32 3.02 -13.85
C LEU A 172 -6.20 4.04 -13.62
N PHE A 173 -5.06 3.77 -14.23
CA PHE A 173 -3.94 4.68 -14.42
C PHE A 173 -3.58 4.66 -15.91
N ARG A 174 -3.47 5.83 -16.57
CA ARG A 174 -3.14 5.92 -17.99
C ARG A 174 -2.16 7.06 -18.28
N PHE A 175 -1.19 6.80 -19.15
CA PHE A 175 -0.27 7.79 -19.73
C PHE A 175 -0.93 8.56 -20.88
N GLU A 176 -1.97 9.34 -20.58
CA GLU A 176 -2.68 10.16 -21.56
C GLU A 176 -3.09 11.46 -20.89
N LYS A 177 -2.93 12.59 -21.58
CA LYS A 177 -3.36 13.89 -21.06
C LYS A 177 -4.87 13.97 -20.95
N GLU A 178 -5.36 14.45 -19.82
CA GLU A 178 -6.79 14.66 -19.60
C GLU A 178 -7.40 15.51 -20.71
N ASN A 179 -8.54 15.04 -21.21
CA ASN A 179 -9.35 15.72 -22.20
C ASN A 179 -10.81 15.31 -22.07
N GLU A 180 -11.74 16.13 -22.59
CA GLU A 180 -13.18 15.92 -22.43
C GLU A 180 -13.66 14.55 -22.93
N ARG A 181 -13.08 14.06 -24.04
CA ARG A 181 -13.41 12.75 -24.60
C ARG A 181 -13.00 11.64 -23.63
N LEU A 182 -11.76 11.66 -23.16
CA LEU A 182 -11.22 10.67 -22.23
C LEU A 182 -12.04 10.64 -20.94
N THR A 183 -12.35 11.79 -20.36
CA THR A 183 -13.16 11.88 -19.13
C THR A 183 -14.54 11.26 -19.31
N LYS A 184 -15.21 11.49 -20.46
CA LYS A 184 -16.51 10.88 -20.79
C LYS A 184 -16.42 9.37 -20.98
N GLU A 185 -15.42 8.90 -21.74
CA GLU A 185 -15.19 7.47 -21.97
C GLU A 185 -14.94 6.73 -20.65
N CYS A 186 -14.06 7.29 -19.82
CA CYS A 186 -13.73 6.79 -18.49
C CYS A 186 -14.96 6.75 -17.57
N TYR A 187 -15.75 7.82 -17.53
CA TYR A 187 -17.00 7.86 -16.77
C TYR A 187 -17.97 6.76 -17.22
N ASN A 188 -18.18 6.61 -18.53
CA ASN A 188 -19.10 5.61 -19.07
C ASN A 188 -18.63 4.17 -18.82
N ASP A 189 -17.32 3.90 -18.91
CA ASP A 189 -16.71 2.60 -18.57
C ASP A 189 -17.02 2.23 -17.11
N ILE A 190 -16.78 3.16 -16.17
CA ILE A 190 -17.05 2.92 -14.75
C ILE A 190 -18.54 2.80 -14.45
N ILE A 191 -19.39 3.64 -15.02
CA ILE A 191 -20.85 3.50 -14.86
C ILE A 191 -21.34 2.15 -15.40
N GLY A 192 -20.81 1.71 -16.54
CA GLY A 192 -21.08 0.38 -17.08
C GLY A 192 -20.72 -0.71 -16.08
N GLN A 193 -19.52 -0.65 -15.49
CA GLN A 193 -19.09 -1.59 -14.46
C GLN A 193 -19.98 -1.52 -13.21
N ILE A 194 -20.31 -0.33 -12.71
CA ILE A 194 -21.20 -0.11 -11.56
C ILE A 194 -22.55 -0.80 -11.75
N ASN A 195 -23.15 -0.68 -12.94
CA ASN A 195 -24.43 -1.29 -13.26
C ASN A 195 -24.40 -2.82 -13.29
N THR A 196 -23.20 -3.40 -13.43
CA THR A 196 -22.98 -4.86 -13.43
C THR A 196 -22.49 -5.42 -12.09
N LEU A 197 -22.24 -4.56 -11.09
CA LEU A 197 -21.74 -4.98 -9.78
C LEU A 197 -22.74 -5.91 -9.11
N VAL A 198 -22.19 -6.94 -8.46
CA VAL A 198 -22.95 -7.86 -7.62
C VAL A 198 -22.51 -7.72 -6.16
N PRO A 199 -23.43 -7.88 -5.19
CA PRO A 199 -23.06 -7.93 -3.80
C PRO A 199 -22.09 -9.08 -3.52
N LEU A 200 -21.13 -8.87 -2.62
CA LEU A 200 -20.29 -9.94 -2.09
C LEU A 200 -21.17 -10.93 -1.30
N LYS A 201 -21.30 -12.18 -1.78
CA LYS A 201 -22.27 -13.14 -1.24
C LYS A 201 -21.72 -14.11 -0.19
N ASN A 202 -20.42 -14.38 -0.19
CA ASN A 202 -19.82 -15.37 0.70
C ASN A 202 -18.53 -14.79 1.31
N TRP A 203 -18.50 -14.64 2.62
CA TRP A 203 -17.30 -14.36 3.40
C TRP A 203 -17.04 -15.59 4.29
N GLN A 204 -15.93 -16.28 4.06
CA GLN A 204 -15.42 -17.37 4.89
C GLN A 204 -14.05 -16.99 5.43
#